data_AF-W7S9D9-F1
#
_entry.id   AF-W7S9D9-F1
#
_cell.length_a   1.000
_cell.length_b   1.000
_cell.length_c   1.000
_cell.angle_alpha   90.00
_cell.angle_beta   90.00
_cell.angle_gamma   90.00
#
_symmetry.space_group_name_H-M   'P 1'
#
loop_
_entity.id
_entity.type
_entity.pdbx_description
1 polymer ?
#
loop_
_entity_poly.entity_id
_entity_poly.type
_entity_poly.pdbx_seq_one_letter_code
_entity_poly.pdbx_strand_id
1 'polypeptide(L)'
;MQTTELRELVTAPGDFASVYFDASHDTEDADHATQLRWRAIRSALDGQGADHSTVEELEQAILTGAKPVGSAGRALIASAGRVLLDTWLAVPPTTPVVRWSSLPYLLPLAAQNVPPVAYVVVIMDRIGADLRGYSAHGELAGRATVDGPAEVV
;
A
#
# COMPACT_ATOMS: atom_id res chain seq x y z
N MET A 1 2.50 3.04 8.59
CA MET A 1 3.93 2.66 8.52
C MET A 1 4.51 2.73 9.93
N GLN A 2 5.02 1.62 10.47
CA GLN A 2 5.65 1.64 11.80
C GLN A 2 7.11 2.08 11.66
N THR A 3 7.59 2.97 12.54
CA THR A 3 8.94 3.58 12.45
C THR A 3 10.09 2.56 12.47
N THR A 4 9.85 1.36 12.99
CA THR A 4 10.85 0.27 13.07
C THR A 4 11.23 -0.28 11.68
N GLU A 5 10.26 -0.47 10.78
CA GLU A 5 10.48 -1.00 9.42
C GLU A 5 11.38 -0.07 8.59
N LEU A 6 11.22 1.24 8.80
CA LEU A 6 12.03 2.25 8.12
C LEU A 6 13.51 2.19 8.55
N ARG A 7 13.79 1.79 9.79
CA ARG A 7 15.15 1.74 10.33
C ARG A 7 15.96 0.61 9.70
N GLU A 8 15.34 -0.54 9.45
CA GLU A 8 15.99 -1.68 8.79
C GLU A 8 16.35 -1.33 7.34
N LEU A 9 15.46 -0.64 6.63
CA LEU A 9 15.70 -0.15 5.26
C LEU A 9 16.89 0.81 5.15
N VAL A 10 17.12 1.66 6.15
CA VAL A 10 18.18 2.68 6.13
C VAL A 10 19.53 2.14 6.60
N THR A 11 19.55 1.01 7.30
CA THR A 11 20.77 0.41 7.86
C THR A 11 21.23 -0.84 7.11
N ALA A 12 20.39 -1.38 6.22
CA ALA A 12 20.74 -2.53 5.40
C ALA A 12 21.90 -2.21 4.45
N PRO A 13 22.97 -3.03 4.43
CA PRO A 13 24.05 -2.89 3.48
C PRO A 13 23.66 -3.48 2.12
N GLY A 14 24.19 -2.89 1.05
CA GLY A 14 24.06 -3.42 -0.31
C GLY A 14 23.05 -2.66 -1.16
N ASP A 15 22.90 -3.13 -2.39
CA ASP A 15 21.90 -2.62 -3.31
C ASP A 15 20.52 -3.19 -2.96
N PHE A 16 19.47 -2.49 -3.38
CA PHE A 16 18.09 -2.75 -3.04
C PHE A 16 17.30 -3.07 -4.28
N ALA A 17 16.52 -4.16 -4.22
CA ALA A 17 15.45 -4.44 -5.14
C ALA A 17 14.18 -3.78 -4.58
N SER A 18 13.65 -2.78 -5.29
CA SER A 18 12.39 -2.11 -4.97
C SER A 18 11.35 -2.48 -6.03
N VAL A 19 10.30 -3.18 -5.62
CA VAL A 19 9.27 -3.72 -6.50
C VAL A 19 7.90 -3.23 -6.04
N TYR A 20 7.17 -2.60 -6.96
CA TYR A 20 5.80 -2.15 -6.77
C TYR A 20 4.95 -2.71 -7.89
N PHE A 21 3.89 -3.41 -7.57
CA PHE A 21 3.06 -4.05 -8.58
C PHE A 21 1.60 -4.10 -8.15
N ASP A 22 0.72 -4.17 -9.14
CA ASP A 22 -0.67 -4.52 -8.92
C ASP A 22 -0.72 -5.98 -8.44
N ALA A 23 -1.31 -6.25 -7.28
CA ALA A 23 -1.47 -7.57 -6.70
C ALA A 23 -2.96 -7.94 -6.54
N SER A 24 -3.84 -7.32 -7.33
CA SER A 24 -5.27 -7.58 -7.34
C SER A 24 -5.57 -9.05 -7.62
N HIS A 25 -6.55 -9.59 -6.89
CA HIS A 25 -6.92 -11.01 -6.93
C HIS A 25 -8.43 -11.13 -7.22
N ASP A 26 -8.83 -10.78 -8.43
CA ASP A 26 -10.24 -10.58 -8.78
C ASP A 26 -10.82 -11.72 -9.66
N THR A 27 -10.03 -12.76 -9.95
CA THR A 27 -10.37 -13.82 -10.90
C THR A 27 -9.85 -15.20 -10.48
N GLU A 28 -10.46 -16.27 -11.02
CA GLU A 28 -10.05 -17.67 -10.81
C GLU A 28 -8.62 -17.96 -11.31
N ASP A 29 -8.11 -17.19 -12.29
CA ASP A 29 -6.75 -17.31 -12.87
C ASP A 29 -5.64 -16.54 -12.11
N ALA A 30 -5.90 -16.08 -10.89
CA ALA A 30 -4.99 -15.20 -10.16
C ALA A 30 -3.59 -15.81 -9.91
N ASP A 31 -3.50 -17.14 -9.76
CA ASP A 31 -2.21 -17.82 -9.59
C ASP A 31 -1.36 -17.77 -10.87
N HIS A 32 -2.00 -17.94 -12.04
CA HIS A 32 -1.31 -17.82 -13.32
C HIS A 32 -0.86 -16.39 -13.59
N ALA A 33 -1.71 -15.41 -13.27
CA ALA A 33 -1.38 -13.99 -13.37
C ALA A 33 -0.20 -13.62 -12.47
N THR A 34 -0.16 -14.14 -11.24
CA THR A 34 0.94 -13.94 -10.30
C THR A 34 2.25 -14.51 -10.85
N GLN A 35 2.25 -15.72 -11.41
CA GLN A 35 3.44 -16.30 -12.04
C GLN A 35 3.93 -15.50 -13.25
N LEU A 36 3.02 -15.03 -14.11
CA LEU A 36 3.39 -14.21 -15.27
C LEU A 36 4.04 -12.89 -14.82
N ARG A 37 3.47 -12.25 -13.81
CA ARG A 37 3.98 -11.01 -13.24
C ARG A 37 5.34 -11.20 -12.59
N TRP A 38 5.53 -12.29 -11.84
CA TRP A 38 6.82 -12.64 -11.28
C TRP A 38 7.89 -12.81 -12.37
N ARG A 39 7.58 -13.53 -13.47
CA ARG A 39 8.53 -13.69 -14.59
C ARG A 39 8.97 -12.35 -15.18
N ALA A 40 8.05 -11.40 -15.31
CA ALA A 40 8.37 -10.05 -15.80
C ALA A 40 9.25 -9.27 -14.81
N ILE A 41 8.95 -9.33 -13.51
CA ILE A 41 9.75 -8.70 -12.45
C ILE A 41 11.16 -9.29 -12.43
N ARG A 42 11.28 -10.62 -12.43
CA ARG A 42 12.56 -11.33 -12.45
C ARG A 42 13.40 -10.93 -13.65
N SER A 43 12.83 -10.95 -14.86
CA SER A 43 13.54 -10.53 -16.07
C SER A 43 14.05 -9.08 -16.00
N ALA A 44 13.29 -8.19 -15.36
CA ALA A 44 13.69 -6.79 -15.19
C ALA A 44 14.79 -6.62 -14.14
N LEU A 45 14.78 -7.42 -13.06
CA LEU A 45 15.84 -7.42 -12.04
C LEU A 45 17.14 -8.02 -12.58
N ASP A 46 17.05 -9.15 -13.29
CA ASP A 46 18.19 -9.81 -13.93
C ASP A 46 18.85 -8.86 -14.94
N GLY A 47 18.05 -8.14 -15.75
CA GLY A 47 18.55 -7.14 -16.70
C GLY A 47 19.24 -5.93 -16.04
N GLN A 48 19.00 -5.68 -14.75
CA GLN A 48 19.64 -4.63 -13.96
C GLN A 48 20.85 -5.13 -13.16
N GLY A 49 21.17 -6.44 -13.23
CA GLY A 49 22.28 -7.03 -12.48
C GLY A 49 21.97 -7.24 -11.00
N ALA A 50 20.70 -7.47 -10.65
CA ALA A 50 20.32 -7.78 -9.27
C ALA A 50 20.99 -9.07 -8.77
N ASP A 51 21.32 -9.11 -7.48
CA ASP A 51 21.91 -10.31 -6.89
C ASP A 51 20.90 -11.45 -6.81
N HIS A 52 21.39 -12.68 -7.01
CA HIS A 52 20.52 -13.85 -7.12
C HIS A 52 19.76 -14.13 -5.82
N SER A 53 20.43 -14.01 -4.66
CA SER A 53 19.82 -14.26 -3.35
C SER A 53 18.62 -13.35 -3.07
N THR A 54 18.71 -12.08 -3.44
CA THR A 54 17.62 -11.11 -3.28
C THR A 54 16.47 -11.41 -4.23
N VAL A 55 16.76 -11.84 -5.46
CA VAL A 55 15.73 -12.26 -6.42
C VAL A 55 15.00 -13.51 -5.93
N GLU A 56 15.70 -14.51 -5.39
CA GLU A 56 15.09 -15.73 -4.84
C GLU A 56 14.16 -15.44 -3.66
N GLU A 57 14.55 -14.56 -2.74
CA GLU A 57 13.69 -14.15 -1.62
C GLU A 57 12.44 -13.40 -2.08
N LEU A 58 12.57 -12.56 -3.11
CA LEU A 58 11.41 -11.92 -3.73
C LEU A 58 10.49 -12.93 -4.41
N GLU A 59 11.02 -13.97 -5.05
CA GLU A 59 10.24 -15.06 -5.63
C GLU A 59 9.36 -15.71 -4.56
N GLN A 60 9.99 -16.11 -3.45
CA GLN A 60 9.29 -16.74 -2.34
C GLN A 60 8.21 -15.82 -1.78
N ALA A 61 8.54 -14.56 -1.51
CA ALA A 61 7.58 -13.59 -0.97
C ALA A 61 6.39 -13.33 -1.91
N ILE A 62 6.63 -13.27 -3.23
CA ILE A 62 5.57 -13.00 -4.21
C ILE A 62 4.67 -14.23 -4.41
N LEU A 63 5.26 -15.42 -4.55
CA LEU A 63 4.52 -16.64 -4.88
C LEU A 63 3.82 -17.27 -3.67
N THR A 64 4.36 -17.11 -2.46
CA THR A 64 3.80 -17.69 -1.22
C THR A 64 3.09 -16.67 -0.33
N GLY A 65 3.19 -15.39 -0.66
CA GLY A 65 2.62 -14.30 0.14
C GLY A 65 1.10 -14.38 0.26
N ALA A 66 0.57 -13.71 1.29
CA ALA A 66 -0.86 -13.62 1.52
C ALA A 66 -1.58 -13.04 0.28
N LYS A 67 -2.76 -13.58 -0.04
CA LYS A 67 -3.58 -13.14 -1.16
C LYS A 67 -4.59 -12.10 -0.65
N PRO A 68 -4.62 -10.87 -1.20
CA PRO A 68 -5.58 -9.87 -0.79
C PRO A 68 -6.97 -10.25 -1.34
N VAL A 69 -8.03 -9.76 -0.69
CA VAL A 69 -9.39 -9.86 -1.25
C VAL A 69 -9.65 -8.58 -2.05
N GLY A 70 -9.86 -8.72 -3.36
CA GLY A 70 -10.12 -7.59 -4.26
C GLY A 70 -8.85 -6.90 -4.79
N SER A 71 -9.00 -5.65 -5.22
CA SER A 71 -7.91 -4.89 -5.83
C SER A 71 -6.98 -4.28 -4.79
N ALA A 72 -5.70 -4.61 -4.89
CA ALA A 72 -4.66 -4.09 -4.00
C ALA A 72 -3.32 -4.05 -4.74
N GLY A 73 -2.51 -3.03 -4.50
CA GLY A 73 -1.10 -3.08 -4.89
C GLY A 73 -0.27 -3.73 -3.79
N ARG A 74 0.94 -4.18 -4.13
CA ARG A 74 1.92 -4.65 -3.15
C ARG A 74 3.27 -4.01 -3.41
N ALA A 75 3.96 -3.65 -2.34
CA ALA A 75 5.31 -3.12 -2.36
C ALA A 75 6.23 -4.07 -1.60
N LEU A 76 7.32 -4.47 -2.26
CA LEU A 76 8.39 -5.29 -1.70
C LEU A 76 9.71 -4.55 -1.84
N ILE A 77 10.47 -4.46 -0.75
CA ILE A 77 11.85 -4.01 -0.79
C ILE A 77 12.72 -5.09 -0.18
N ALA A 78 13.73 -5.52 -0.92
CA ALA A 78 14.65 -6.57 -0.51
C ALA A 78 16.10 -6.15 -0.76
N SER A 79 17.01 -6.66 0.06
CA SER A 79 18.45 -6.45 -0.06
C SER A 79 19.21 -7.58 0.63
N ALA A 80 20.36 -7.95 0.07
CA ALA A 80 21.27 -8.95 0.62
C ALA A 80 20.56 -10.26 1.00
N GLY A 81 19.68 -10.76 0.12
CA GLY A 81 18.97 -12.01 0.33
C GLY A 81 17.97 -11.97 1.48
N ARG A 82 17.33 -10.83 1.72
CA ARG A 82 16.20 -10.70 2.67
C ARG A 82 15.18 -9.68 2.19
N VAL A 83 13.90 -9.96 2.41
CA VAL A 83 12.83 -8.96 2.29
C VAL A 83 12.79 -8.10 3.54
N LEU A 84 13.00 -6.79 3.36
CA LEU A 84 13.05 -5.78 4.43
C LEU A 84 11.70 -5.07 4.60
N LEU A 85 10.90 -5.01 3.54
CA LEU A 85 9.57 -4.43 3.57
C LEU A 85 8.64 -5.22 2.65
N ASP A 86 7.47 -5.57 3.17
CA ASP A 86 6.37 -6.19 2.45
C ASP A 86 5.07 -5.55 2.93
N THR A 87 4.47 -4.71 2.08
CA THR A 87 3.27 -3.98 2.48
C THR A 87 2.26 -3.86 1.35
N TRP A 88 0.99 -3.79 1.74
CA TRP A 88 -0.13 -3.58 0.84
C TRP A 88 -0.29 -2.08 0.55
N LEU A 89 -0.69 -1.80 -0.69
CA LEU A 89 -0.95 -0.47 -1.21
C LEU A 89 -2.45 -0.34 -1.44
N ALA A 90 -3.03 0.76 -0.96
CA ALA A 90 -4.46 1.04 -1.11
C ALA A 90 -4.85 1.19 -2.58
N VAL A 91 -3.94 1.73 -3.40
CA VAL A 91 -4.13 1.86 -4.84
C VAL A 91 -3.01 1.13 -5.56
N PRO A 92 -3.31 0.16 -6.46
CA PRO A 92 -2.29 -0.49 -7.25
C PRO A 92 -1.62 0.49 -8.22
N PRO A 93 -0.30 0.38 -8.44
CA PRO A 93 0.38 1.22 -9.42
C PRO A 93 -0.09 0.87 -10.84
N THR A 94 -0.35 1.88 -11.68
CA THR A 94 -0.77 1.69 -13.09
C THR A 94 0.27 0.96 -13.92
N THR A 95 1.54 1.12 -13.58
CA THR A 95 2.66 0.43 -14.21
C THR A 95 3.55 -0.14 -13.12
N PRO A 96 3.95 -1.42 -13.21
CA PRO A 96 4.85 -2.00 -12.22
C PRO A 96 6.19 -1.26 -12.22
N VAL A 97 6.68 -0.97 -11.03
CA VAL A 97 8.02 -0.39 -10.83
C VAL A 97 8.93 -1.51 -10.36
N VAL A 98 10.04 -1.71 -11.06
CA VAL A 98 11.06 -2.71 -10.71
C VAL A 98 12.42 -2.04 -10.81
N ARG A 99 13.09 -1.86 -9.68
CA ARG A 99 14.34 -1.10 -9.61
C ARG A 99 15.38 -1.80 -8.75
N TRP A 100 16.59 -1.92 -9.28
CA TRP A 100 17.81 -2.28 -8.56
C TRP A 100 18.68 -1.03 -8.38
N SER A 101 19.02 -0.66 -7.14
CA SER A 101 19.72 0.60 -6.85
C SER A 101 20.39 0.58 -5.48
N SER A 102 21.44 1.39 -5.30
CA SER A 102 22.12 1.57 -4.01
C SER A 102 21.28 2.19 -2.88
N LEU A 103 20.05 2.62 -3.18
CA LEU A 103 19.12 3.19 -2.22
C LEU A 103 17.73 2.60 -2.45
N PRO A 104 16.96 2.36 -1.36
CA PRO A 104 15.59 1.90 -1.49
C PRO A 104 14.74 2.98 -2.15
N TYR A 105 13.89 2.59 -3.10
CA TYR A 105 13.04 3.54 -3.80
C TYR A 105 11.73 3.74 -3.03
N LEU A 106 11.72 4.66 -2.07
CA LEU A 106 10.59 4.87 -1.15
C LEU A 106 9.51 5.85 -1.65
N LEU A 107 9.76 6.56 -2.76
CA LEU A 107 8.82 7.59 -3.24
C LEU A 107 7.38 7.07 -3.48
N PRO A 108 7.16 5.89 -4.08
CA PRO A 108 5.81 5.39 -4.27
C PRO A 108 5.05 5.16 -2.96
N LEU A 109 5.75 4.77 -1.88
CA LEU A 109 5.14 4.64 -0.54
C LEU A 109 4.78 6.01 0.05
N ALA A 110 5.68 6.99 -0.10
CA ALA A 110 5.44 8.35 0.38
C ALA A 110 4.24 8.99 -0.34
N ALA A 111 4.10 8.78 -1.65
CA ALA A 111 3.02 9.34 -2.46
C ALA A 111 1.62 8.80 -2.09
N GLN A 112 1.53 7.62 -1.48
CA GLN A 112 0.24 7.06 -1.02
C GLN A 112 -0.25 7.61 0.32
N ASN A 113 0.62 8.31 1.07
CA ASN A 113 0.18 9.07 2.21
C ASN A 113 -0.49 10.35 1.72
N VAL A 114 -1.73 10.23 1.24
CA VAL A 114 -2.61 11.40 1.13
C VAL A 114 -2.74 11.94 2.54
N PRO A 115 -2.29 13.18 2.82
CA PRO A 115 -2.44 13.76 4.14
C PRO A 115 -3.92 13.70 4.49
N PRO A 116 -4.28 13.13 5.64
CA PRO A 116 -5.68 12.89 5.90
C PRO A 116 -6.40 14.23 5.99
N VAL A 117 -7.61 14.28 5.46
CA VAL A 117 -8.38 15.53 5.30
C VAL A 117 -9.39 15.61 6.43
N ALA A 118 -9.54 16.78 7.05
CA ALA A 118 -10.60 16.99 8.03
C ALA A 118 -11.98 16.77 7.37
N TYR A 119 -12.87 16.06 8.06
CA TYR A 119 -14.17 15.67 7.51
C TYR A 119 -15.29 15.89 8.52
N VAL A 120 -16.53 16.05 8.04
CA VAL A 120 -17.72 16.14 8.88
C VAL A 120 -18.64 14.97 8.56
N VAL A 121 -19.02 14.20 9.58
CA VAL A 121 -20.05 13.16 9.48
C VAL A 121 -21.37 13.78 9.88
N VAL A 122 -22.38 13.65 9.01
CA VAL A 122 -23.75 14.12 9.28
C VAL A 122 -24.66 12.90 9.35
N ILE A 123 -25.31 12.70 10.51
CA ILE A 123 -26.36 11.71 10.69
C ILE A 123 -27.67 12.48 10.70
N MET A 124 -28.50 12.30 9.69
CA MET A 124 -29.77 13.01 9.54
C MET A 124 -30.94 12.03 9.62
N ASP A 125 -31.98 12.43 10.33
CA ASP A 125 -33.29 11.79 10.34
C ASP A 125 -34.40 12.84 10.12
N ARG A 126 -35.66 12.41 10.27
CA ARG A 126 -36.83 13.30 10.08
C ARG A 126 -37.00 14.34 11.20
N ILE A 127 -36.35 14.15 12.34
CA ILE A 127 -36.45 14.99 13.54
C ILE A 127 -35.29 16.00 13.58
N GLY A 128 -34.15 15.71 12.95
CA GLY A 128 -33.02 16.64 12.87
C GLY A 128 -31.74 16.00 12.32
N ALA A 129 -30.60 16.60 12.63
CA ALA A 129 -29.28 16.14 12.23
C ALA A 129 -28.22 16.30 13.33
N ASP A 130 -27.36 15.30 13.50
CA ASP A 130 -26.14 15.36 14.32
C ASP A 130 -24.91 15.46 13.40
N LEU A 131 -24.14 16.53 13.57
CA LEU A 131 -22.92 16.81 12.83
C LEU A 131 -21.73 16.59 13.75
N ARG A 132 -20.78 15.77 13.31
CA ARG A 132 -19.51 15.51 14.01
C ARG A 132 -18.36 15.88 13.09
N GLY A 133 -17.62 16.91 13.47
CA GLY A 133 -16.39 17.30 12.79
C GLY A 133 -15.22 16.50 13.33
N TYR A 134 -14.42 15.95 12.43
CA TYR A 134 -13.19 15.23 12.73
C TYR A 134 -12.00 15.93 12.09
N SER A 135 -10.89 15.97 12.82
CA SER A 135 -9.62 16.45 12.29
C SER A 135 -9.07 15.48 11.24
N ALA A 136 -8.04 15.93 10.53
CA ALA A 136 -7.20 15.07 9.69
C ALA A 136 -6.75 13.78 10.42
N HIS A 137 -6.57 13.80 11.74
CA HIS A 137 -6.09 12.64 12.50
C HIS A 137 -7.23 11.76 13.04
N GLY A 138 -8.48 12.00 12.61
CA GLY A 138 -9.65 11.26 13.09
C GLY A 138 -10.08 11.62 14.51
N GLU A 139 -9.51 12.68 15.09
CA GLU A 139 -9.90 13.19 16.40
C GLU A 139 -11.16 14.03 16.29
N LEU A 140 -12.09 13.90 17.24
CA LEU A 140 -13.31 14.70 17.26
C LEU A 140 -12.96 16.18 17.50
N ALA A 141 -13.16 17.00 16.49
CA ALA A 141 -12.88 18.44 16.50
C ALA A 141 -14.11 19.27 16.95
N GLY A 142 -15.33 18.75 16.79
CA GLY A 142 -16.54 19.43 17.23
C GLY A 142 -17.81 18.62 16.98
N ARG A 143 -18.89 19.01 17.66
CA ARG A 143 -20.23 18.47 17.43
C ARG A 143 -21.26 19.58 17.36
N ALA A 144 -22.28 19.41 16.53
CA ALA A 144 -23.44 20.30 16.47
C ALA A 144 -24.70 19.47 16.20
N THR A 145 -25.82 19.87 16.80
CA THR A 145 -27.12 19.25 16.54
C THR A 145 -28.05 20.31 15.96
N VAL A 146 -28.76 19.95 14.90
CA VAL A 146 -29.73 20.81 14.22
C VAL A 146 -31.08 20.14 14.32
N ASP A 147 -32.06 20.84 14.88
CA ASP A 147 -33.44 20.35 14.90
C ASP A 147 -34.07 20.51 13.50
N GLY A 148 -34.84 19.51 13.10
CA GLY A 148 -35.65 19.55 11.88
C GLY A 148 -36.79 20.56 12.02
N PRO A 149 -37.37 21.04 10.91
CA PRO A 149 -38.50 21.95 10.97
C PRO A 149 -39.63 21.29 11.77
N ALA A 150 -40.14 21.99 12.78
CA ALA A 150 -41.34 21.56 13.48
C ALA A 150 -42.47 21.47 12.44
N GLU A 151 -42.93 20.26 12.14
CA GLU A 151 -44.11 20.06 11.33
C GLU A 151 -45.29 20.63 12.12
N VAL A 152 -45.70 21.86 11.77
CA VAL A 152 -46.88 22.50 12.34
C VAL A 152 -48.08 21.82 11.68
N VAL A 153 -48.70 20.90 12.41
CA VAL A 153 -50.02 20.33 12.07
C VAL A 153 -51.08 20.98 12.95
#